data_AF-A0A434ZNN6-F1
#
_entry.id   AF-A0A434ZNN6-F1
#
_cell.length_a   1.000
_cell.length_b   1.000
_cell.length_c   1.000
_cell.angle_alpha   90.00
_cell.angle_beta   90.00
_cell.angle_gamma   90.00
#
_symmetry.space_group_name_H-M   'P 1'
#
loop_
_entity.id
_entity.type
_entity.pdbx_description
1 polymer ?
#
loop_
_entity_poly.entity_id
_entity_poly.type
_entity_poly.pdbx_seq_one_letter_code
_entity_poly.pdbx_strand_id
1 'polypeptide(L)'
;MTDLSAKRFFERAVNVHRYDCELVAAPQPSDAESGQFQTAIDKDGATDEAVVRYVVATRPIYDGLRRLIGQVAGLLVLAEAGGRRDVLDLPDIPAACEQWAEVKQRLGALQTPHGLEAHRVRLETAHATIGEVLDEFGLARLRRDWQQHLDRAAERIKHAYAWLQAASEPRAGMTPIDFNHACCSCAQRWRKQGGNDGSIFDLGA
;
A
#
# COMPACT_ATOMS: atom_id res chain seq x y z
N MET A 1 7.37 30.96 19.49
CA MET A 1 8.40 29.90 19.58
C MET A 1 7.72 28.52 19.53
N THR A 2 7.10 28.19 18.40
CA THR A 2 6.26 26.98 18.25
C THR A 2 6.44 26.47 16.82
N ASP A 3 7.64 25.98 16.48
CA ASP A 3 7.90 25.49 15.11
C ASP A 3 9.00 24.42 15.01
N LEU A 4 9.33 23.74 16.11
CA LEU A 4 10.33 22.67 16.14
C LEU A 4 9.72 21.28 16.43
N SER A 5 8.48 21.22 16.91
CA SER A 5 7.80 19.98 17.30
C SER A 5 7.19 19.25 16.10
N ALA A 6 6.63 19.99 15.13
CA ALA A 6 6.00 19.41 13.94
C ALA A 6 7.01 18.78 12.97
N LYS A 7 8.22 19.33 12.85
CA LYS A 7 9.30 18.75 12.03
C LYS A 7 9.79 17.40 12.55
N ARG A 8 9.92 17.25 13.88
CA ARG A 8 10.34 15.99 14.49
C ARG A 8 9.27 14.89 14.45
N PHE A 9 8.00 15.25 14.24
CA PHE A 9 6.92 14.27 14.06
C PHE A 9 6.93 13.69 12.64
N PHE A 10 7.16 14.52 11.61
CA PHE A 10 7.31 14.07 10.23
C PHE A 10 8.58 13.22 10.01
N GLU A 11 9.69 13.54 10.68
CA GLU A 11 10.94 12.76 10.58
C GLU A 11 10.84 11.37 11.23
N ARG A 12 9.86 11.12 12.11
CA ARG A 12 9.72 9.84 12.84
C ARG A 12 8.77 8.84 12.16
N ALA A 13 8.05 9.26 11.11
CA ALA A 13 6.99 8.48 10.48
C ALA A 13 7.41 7.71 9.22
N VAL A 14 8.68 7.79 8.81
CA VAL A 14 9.20 7.04 7.66
C VAL A 14 10.43 6.23 8.06
N ASN A 15 10.19 5.13 8.77
CA ASN A 15 11.11 4.01 8.76
C ASN A 15 10.42 2.86 8.02
N VAL A 16 10.65 2.82 6.70
CA VAL A 16 10.35 1.62 5.91
C VAL A 16 11.46 0.61 6.25
N HIS A 17 11.17 -0.30 7.17
CA HIS A 17 12.08 -1.39 7.48
C HIS A 17 12.13 -2.35 6.28
N ARG A 18 13.33 -2.57 5.74
CA ARG A 18 13.60 -3.67 4.80
C ARG A 18 13.58 -5.00 5.57
N TYR A 19 13.32 -6.11 4.86
CA TYR A 19 13.31 -7.46 5.47
C TYR A 19 14.67 -7.90 6.02
N ASP A 20 15.76 -7.23 5.65
CA ASP A 20 17.12 -7.39 6.21
C ASP A 20 17.38 -6.53 7.46
N CYS A 21 16.36 -5.85 8.00
CA CYS A 21 16.49 -5.12 9.26
C CYS A 21 16.71 -6.09 10.42
N GLU A 22 17.84 -5.94 11.13
CA GLU A 22 18.28 -6.80 12.25
C GLU A 22 17.24 -6.95 13.38
N LEU A 23 16.30 -6.01 13.50
CA LEU A 23 15.19 -6.07 14.47
C LEU A 23 14.04 -7.00 14.04
N VAL A 24 13.92 -7.34 12.75
CA VAL A 24 12.94 -8.29 12.18
C VAL A 24 13.59 -9.66 11.95
N ALA A 25 14.89 -9.70 11.69
CA ALA A 25 15.68 -10.91 11.42
C ALA A 25 16.17 -11.66 12.68
N ALA A 26 15.48 -11.55 13.81
CA ALA A 26 15.82 -12.33 15.00
C ALA A 26 15.63 -13.84 14.72
N PRO A 27 16.65 -14.69 14.86
CA PRO A 27 16.54 -16.11 14.54
C PRO A 27 15.67 -16.82 15.59
N GLN A 28 14.71 -17.62 15.12
CA GLN A 28 14.13 -18.65 15.98
C GLN A 28 15.16 -19.77 16.19
N PRO A 29 15.26 -20.34 17.41
CA PRO A 29 16.25 -21.36 17.70
C PRO A 29 16.02 -22.61 16.85
N SER A 30 17.17 -23.19 16.48
CA SER A 30 17.39 -24.27 15.54
C SER A 30 16.65 -25.57 15.84
N ASP A 31 16.17 -26.22 14.79
CA ASP A 31 16.24 -27.68 14.65
C ASP A 31 16.90 -27.99 13.31
N ALA A 32 18.22 -28.22 13.36
CA ALA A 32 18.97 -28.82 12.29
C ALA A 32 19.17 -30.29 12.63
N GLU A 33 18.69 -31.19 11.78
CA GLU A 33 19.42 -32.41 11.43
C GLU A 33 18.85 -33.06 10.14
N SER A 34 19.62 -32.87 9.07
CA SER A 34 20.07 -33.93 8.15
C SER A 34 19.08 -34.64 7.22
N GLY A 35 19.11 -34.20 5.95
CA GLY A 35 19.57 -35.04 4.84
C GLY A 35 18.58 -35.98 4.15
N GLN A 36 18.26 -35.68 2.88
CA GLN A 36 18.44 -36.60 1.74
C GLN A 36 18.07 -35.92 0.43
N PHE A 37 19.02 -35.94 -0.49
CA PHE A 37 18.91 -35.46 -1.87
C PHE A 37 18.40 -36.63 -2.72
N GLN A 38 17.13 -36.66 -3.13
CA GLN A 38 16.72 -37.48 -4.28
C GLN A 38 15.39 -37.01 -4.92
N THR A 39 15.53 -36.51 -6.15
CA THR A 39 14.61 -36.67 -7.30
C THR A 39 13.15 -36.23 -7.19
N ALA A 40 12.83 -35.07 -7.82
CA ALA A 40 11.59 -34.85 -8.57
C ALA A 40 11.73 -33.64 -9.53
N ILE A 41 12.40 -33.80 -10.67
CA ILE A 41 12.54 -32.72 -11.68
C ILE A 41 11.24 -32.47 -12.48
N ASP A 42 10.17 -33.26 -12.24
CA ASP A 42 8.86 -33.06 -12.89
C ASP A 42 7.77 -32.44 -12.00
N LYS A 43 8.11 -31.88 -10.82
CA LYS A 43 7.12 -31.29 -9.90
C LYS A 43 6.99 -29.75 -9.93
N ASP A 44 7.84 -29.03 -10.67
CA ASP A 44 7.98 -27.58 -10.46
C ASP A 44 7.38 -26.69 -11.57
N GLY A 45 7.28 -27.17 -12.81
CA GLY A 45 6.84 -26.31 -13.94
C GLY A 45 5.39 -25.85 -13.85
N ALA A 46 4.46 -26.71 -13.41
CA ALA A 46 3.05 -26.36 -13.26
C ALA A 46 2.79 -25.46 -12.04
N THR A 47 3.58 -25.62 -10.98
CA THR A 47 3.53 -24.78 -9.77
C THR A 47 4.05 -23.37 -10.11
N ASP A 48 5.16 -23.28 -10.83
CA ASP A 48 5.71 -22.02 -11.34
C ASP A 48 4.74 -21.31 -12.29
N GLU A 49 4.10 -22.04 -13.21
CA GLU A 49 3.11 -21.44 -14.11
C GLU A 49 1.88 -20.89 -13.34
N ALA A 50 1.41 -21.62 -12.32
CA ALA A 50 0.30 -21.17 -11.48
C ALA A 50 0.66 -19.91 -10.68
N VAL A 51 1.89 -19.83 -10.15
CA VAL A 51 2.41 -18.63 -9.46
C VAL A 51 2.54 -17.46 -10.42
N VAL A 52 3.11 -17.65 -11.61
CA VAL A 52 3.22 -16.59 -12.63
C VAL A 52 1.83 -16.07 -13.03
N ARG A 53 0.88 -16.98 -13.28
CA ARG A 53 -0.50 -16.62 -13.62
C ARG A 53 -1.17 -15.82 -12.50
N TYR A 54 -0.98 -16.23 -11.25
CA TYR A 54 -1.48 -15.50 -10.09
C TYR A 54 -0.91 -14.09 -10.03
N VAL A 55 0.41 -13.95 -10.14
CA VAL A 55 1.10 -12.65 -10.07
C VAL A 55 0.60 -11.70 -11.17
N VAL A 56 0.49 -12.19 -12.41
CA VAL A 56 -0.01 -11.40 -13.54
C VAL A 56 -1.47 -10.97 -13.32
N ALA A 57 -2.33 -11.88 -12.84
CA ALA A 57 -3.73 -11.58 -12.55
C ALA A 57 -3.91 -10.64 -11.35
N THR A 58 -2.96 -10.62 -10.42
CA THR A 58 -3.01 -9.83 -9.20
C THR A 58 -2.61 -8.37 -9.42
N ARG A 59 -1.74 -8.10 -10.39
CA ARG A 59 -1.28 -6.73 -10.70
C ARG A 59 -2.42 -5.71 -10.92
N PRO A 60 -3.44 -5.95 -11.77
CA PRO A 60 -4.55 -5.00 -11.93
C PRO A 60 -5.38 -4.80 -10.66
N ILE A 61 -5.42 -5.80 -9.76
CA ILE A 61 -6.10 -5.67 -8.46
C ILE A 61 -5.29 -4.73 -7.56
N TYR A 62 -3.99 -4.97 -7.44
CA TYR A 62 -3.08 -4.12 -6.67
C TYR A 62 -3.13 -2.66 -7.15
N ASP A 63 -3.07 -2.46 -8.47
CA ASP A 63 -3.16 -1.11 -9.06
C ASP A 63 -4.53 -0.45 -8.81
N GLY A 64 -5.62 -1.23 -8.84
CA GLY A 64 -6.95 -0.75 -8.48
C GLY A 64 -7.02 -0.28 -7.02
N LEU A 65 -6.53 -1.09 -6.08
CA LEU A 65 -6.46 -0.73 -4.66
C LEU A 65 -5.58 0.50 -4.43
N ARG A 66 -4.42 0.58 -5.09
CA ARG A 66 -3.52 1.73 -5.03
C ARG A 66 -4.20 3.02 -5.49
N ARG A 67 -4.94 2.97 -6.60
CA ARG A 67 -5.71 4.11 -7.12
C ARG A 67 -6.83 4.52 -6.17
N LEU A 68 -7.59 3.55 -5.65
CA LEU A 68 -8.65 3.81 -4.68
C LEU A 68 -8.11 4.49 -3.43
N ILE A 69 -6.98 4.02 -2.88
CA ILE A 69 -6.35 4.66 -1.72
C ILE A 69 -5.98 6.12 -2.03
N GLY A 70 -5.36 6.38 -3.19
CA GLY A 70 -5.02 7.74 -3.61
C GLY A 70 -6.25 8.64 -3.79
N GLN A 71 -7.31 8.12 -4.42
CA GLN A 71 -8.56 8.87 -4.63
C GLN A 71 -9.23 9.22 -3.30
N VAL A 72 -9.39 8.24 -2.41
CA VAL A 72 -10.04 8.44 -1.11
C VAL A 72 -9.20 9.35 -0.20
N ALA A 73 -7.87 9.21 -0.20
CA ALA A 73 -6.98 10.12 0.51
C ALA A 73 -7.09 11.56 -0.03
N GLY A 74 -7.19 11.74 -1.35
CA GLY A 74 -7.42 13.05 -1.96
C GLY A 74 -8.74 13.69 -1.53
N LEU A 75 -9.82 12.90 -1.47
CA LEU A 75 -11.12 13.37 -0.97
C LEU A 75 -11.09 13.78 0.50
N LEU A 76 -10.35 13.04 1.34
CA LEU A 76 -10.14 13.42 2.75
C LEU A 76 -9.43 14.76 2.87
N VAL A 77 -8.33 14.96 2.12
CA VAL A 77 -7.60 16.22 2.09
C VAL A 77 -8.48 17.38 1.61
N LEU A 78 -9.31 17.16 0.58
CA LEU A 78 -10.24 18.18 0.09
C LEU A 78 -11.29 18.55 1.16
N ALA A 79 -11.83 17.56 1.88
CA ALA A 79 -12.81 17.79 2.92
C ALA A 79 -12.22 18.53 4.13
N GLU A 80 -11.00 18.16 4.55
CA GLU A 80 -10.27 18.83 5.62
C GLU A 80 -9.87 20.26 5.26
N ALA A 81 -9.26 20.46 4.09
CA ALA A 81 -8.81 21.78 3.64
C ALA A 81 -9.97 22.73 3.33
N GLY A 82 -11.07 22.17 2.79
CA GLY A 82 -12.27 22.94 2.47
C GLY A 82 -13.10 23.29 3.69
N GLY A 83 -13.01 22.52 4.77
CA GLY A 83 -13.83 22.67 5.99
C GLY A 83 -15.35 22.59 5.72
N ARG A 84 -15.73 22.10 4.54
CA ARG A 84 -17.09 22.15 4.02
C ARG A 84 -17.58 20.75 3.69
N ARG A 85 -18.85 20.53 4.00
CA ARG A 85 -19.56 19.26 3.78
C ARG A 85 -19.90 19.00 2.31
N ASP A 86 -19.85 20.03 1.45
CA ASP A 86 -20.14 19.94 0.01
C ASP A 86 -19.21 18.96 -0.71
N VAL A 87 -17.99 18.76 -0.22
CA VAL A 87 -17.05 17.73 -0.70
C VAL A 87 -17.64 16.31 -0.61
N LEU A 88 -18.55 16.05 0.33
CA LEU A 88 -19.19 14.74 0.51
C LEU A 88 -20.28 14.44 -0.53
N ASP A 89 -20.66 15.43 -1.33
CA ASP A 89 -21.62 15.29 -2.43
C ASP A 89 -20.93 15.25 -3.81
N LEU A 90 -19.59 15.22 -3.84
CA LEU A 90 -18.84 15.10 -5.08
C LEU A 90 -19.12 13.76 -5.79
N PRO A 91 -19.20 13.75 -7.13
CA PRO A 91 -19.42 12.53 -7.91
C PRO A 91 -18.27 11.53 -7.78
N ASP A 92 -17.12 11.95 -7.27
CA ASP A 92 -15.95 11.11 -7.02
C ASP A 92 -16.19 10.03 -5.96
N ILE A 93 -17.09 10.25 -4.99
CA ILE A 93 -17.43 9.25 -3.96
C ILE A 93 -18.18 8.05 -4.55
N PRO A 94 -19.33 8.22 -5.26
CA PRO A 94 -19.99 7.08 -5.90
C PRO A 94 -19.09 6.40 -6.94
N ALA A 95 -18.26 7.15 -7.67
CA ALA A 95 -17.27 6.56 -8.59
C ALA A 95 -16.23 5.69 -7.86
N ALA A 96 -15.78 6.10 -6.66
CA ALA A 96 -14.89 5.27 -5.83
C ALA A 96 -15.60 3.98 -5.36
N CYS A 97 -16.88 4.05 -4.99
CA CYS A 97 -17.66 2.88 -4.61
C CYS A 97 -17.81 1.87 -5.77
N GLU A 98 -18.05 2.36 -6.99
CA GLU A 98 -18.12 1.51 -8.19
C GLU A 98 -16.78 0.82 -8.46
N GLN A 99 -15.68 1.58 -8.44
CA GLN A 99 -14.34 1.01 -8.60
C GLN A 99 -13.99 -0.01 -7.50
N TRP A 100 -14.39 0.27 -6.25
CA TRP A 100 -14.21 -0.67 -5.14
C TRP A 100 -14.96 -1.99 -5.38
N ALA A 101 -16.18 -1.92 -5.93
CA ALA A 101 -16.97 -3.10 -6.29
C ALA A 101 -16.32 -3.89 -7.45
N GLU A 102 -15.78 -3.22 -8.47
CA GLU A 102 -15.04 -3.89 -9.55
C GLU A 102 -13.80 -4.62 -9.03
N VAL A 103 -13.04 -4.00 -8.13
CA VAL A 103 -11.86 -4.63 -7.52
C VAL A 103 -12.26 -5.86 -6.71
N LYS A 104 -13.40 -5.79 -5.99
CA LYS A 104 -13.98 -6.95 -5.28
C LYS A 104 -14.26 -8.12 -6.22
N GLN A 105 -14.86 -7.84 -7.38
CA GLN A 105 -15.17 -8.87 -8.38
C GLN A 105 -13.88 -9.53 -8.90
N ARG A 106 -12.85 -8.74 -9.21
CA ARG A 106 -11.54 -9.26 -9.65
C ARG A 106 -10.87 -10.10 -8.56
N LEU A 107 -10.91 -9.66 -7.30
CA LEU A 107 -10.43 -10.44 -6.14
C LEU A 107 -11.17 -11.77 -5.99
N GLY A 108 -12.49 -11.77 -6.17
CA GLY A 108 -13.31 -12.98 -6.09
C GLY A 108 -12.99 -14.01 -7.19
N ALA A 109 -12.57 -13.55 -8.37
CA ALA A 109 -12.18 -14.41 -9.49
C ALA A 109 -10.74 -14.94 -9.40
N LEU A 110 -9.91 -14.38 -8.51
CA LEU A 110 -8.50 -14.72 -8.42
C LEU A 110 -8.30 -16.14 -7.91
N GLN A 111 -7.64 -16.98 -8.71
CA GLN A 111 -7.26 -18.33 -8.32
C GLN A 111 -5.92 -18.28 -7.58
N THR A 112 -5.92 -18.67 -6.29
CA THR A 112 -4.74 -18.54 -5.43
C THR A 112 -4.01 -19.88 -5.35
N PRO A 113 -2.76 -19.96 -5.83
CA PRO A 113 -1.96 -21.18 -5.71
C PRO A 113 -1.52 -21.36 -4.25
N HIS A 114 -1.16 -22.61 -3.92
CA HIS A 114 -0.70 -22.95 -2.58
C HIS A 114 0.54 -22.14 -2.19
N GLY A 115 0.54 -21.61 -0.96
CA GLY A 115 1.62 -20.77 -0.42
C GLY A 115 1.42 -19.27 -0.63
N LEU A 116 0.44 -18.84 -1.45
CA LEU A 116 0.13 -17.42 -1.68
C LEU A 116 -1.16 -16.94 -1.00
N GLU A 117 -1.77 -17.76 -0.13
CA GLU A 117 -2.97 -17.42 0.62
C GLU A 117 -2.74 -16.20 1.51
N ALA A 118 -1.57 -16.10 2.16
CA ALA A 118 -1.22 -14.94 2.97
C ALA A 118 -1.15 -13.64 2.15
N HIS A 119 -0.65 -13.70 0.90
CA HIS A 119 -0.64 -12.56 0.00
C HIS A 119 -2.06 -12.13 -0.40
N ARG A 120 -2.91 -13.11 -0.75
CA ARG A 120 -4.33 -12.88 -1.03
C ARG A 120 -5.04 -12.21 0.14
N VAL A 121 -4.84 -12.71 1.37
CA VAL A 121 -5.45 -12.16 2.58
C VAL A 121 -5.07 -10.69 2.78
N ARG A 122 -3.83 -10.29 2.51
CA ARG A 122 -3.42 -8.87 2.61
C ARG A 122 -4.16 -7.99 1.62
N LEU A 123 -4.36 -8.44 0.38
CA LEU A 123 -5.15 -7.71 -0.63
C LEU A 123 -6.62 -7.61 -0.24
N GLU A 124 -7.21 -8.70 0.25
CA GLU A 124 -8.58 -8.73 0.73
C GLU A 124 -8.77 -7.82 1.95
N THR A 125 -7.78 -7.77 2.83
CA THR A 125 -7.82 -6.90 4.00
C THR A 125 -7.68 -5.43 3.60
N ALA A 126 -6.76 -5.09 2.69
CA ALA A 126 -6.67 -3.75 2.12
C ALA A 126 -7.99 -3.33 1.46
N HIS A 127 -8.61 -4.20 0.67
CA HIS A 127 -9.91 -3.98 0.04
C HIS A 127 -11.02 -3.74 1.07
N ALA A 128 -11.12 -4.59 2.09
CA ALA A 128 -12.10 -4.47 3.16
C ALA A 128 -11.93 -3.15 3.92
N THR A 129 -10.69 -2.80 4.30
CA THR A 129 -10.40 -1.54 5.00
C THR A 129 -10.77 -0.33 4.15
N ILE A 130 -10.52 -0.33 2.83
CA ILE A 130 -11.00 0.76 1.95
C ILE A 130 -12.54 0.84 1.96
N GLY A 131 -13.22 -0.30 1.98
CA GLY A 131 -14.69 -0.35 2.10
C GLY A 131 -15.19 0.34 3.36
N GLU A 132 -14.55 0.07 4.50
CA GLU A 132 -14.86 0.76 5.76
C GLU A 132 -14.64 2.28 5.66
N VAL A 133 -13.62 2.74 4.92
CA VAL A 133 -13.42 4.18 4.68
C VAL A 133 -14.58 4.77 3.88
N LEU A 134 -15.02 4.09 2.81
CA LEU A 134 -16.16 4.52 2.00
C LEU A 134 -17.48 4.55 2.80
N ASP A 135 -17.66 3.58 3.72
CA ASP A 135 -18.79 3.59 4.65
C ASP A 135 -18.75 4.80 5.60
N GLU A 136 -17.57 5.17 6.12
CA GLU A 136 -17.40 6.38 6.93
C GLU A 136 -17.74 7.65 6.12
N PHE A 137 -17.38 7.72 4.82
CA PHE A 137 -17.84 8.80 3.93
C PHE A 137 -19.37 8.83 3.81
N GLY A 138 -20.00 7.67 3.64
CA GLY A 138 -21.46 7.55 3.62
C GLY A 138 -22.12 8.04 4.91
N LEU A 139 -21.55 7.69 6.06
CA LEU A 139 -22.02 8.15 7.37
C LEU A 139 -21.81 9.65 7.55
N ALA A 140 -20.62 10.17 7.19
CA ALA A 140 -20.31 11.60 7.22
C ALA A 140 -21.34 12.41 6.40
N ARG A 141 -21.76 11.87 5.25
CA ARG A 141 -22.77 12.52 4.41
C ARG A 141 -24.14 12.60 5.07
N LEU A 142 -24.51 11.68 5.95
CA LEU A 142 -25.85 11.61 6.56
C LEU A 142 -25.92 12.25 7.96
N ARG A 143 -24.79 12.26 8.70
CA ARG A 143 -24.74 12.66 10.11
C ARG A 143 -24.35 14.13 10.28
N ARG A 144 -24.48 14.65 11.51
CA ARG A 144 -24.11 16.06 11.84
C ARG A 144 -22.66 16.17 12.34
N ASP A 145 -22.15 15.11 12.93
CA ASP A 145 -20.77 14.90 13.41
C ASP A 145 -19.85 14.37 12.30
N TRP A 146 -20.02 14.89 11.08
CA TRP A 146 -19.33 14.41 9.88
C TRP A 146 -17.81 14.48 9.99
N GLN A 147 -17.26 15.44 10.73
CA GLN A 147 -15.81 15.53 10.97
C GLN A 147 -15.27 14.31 11.71
N GLN A 148 -16.00 13.77 12.70
CA GLN A 148 -15.55 12.58 13.44
C GLN A 148 -15.48 11.34 12.54
N HIS A 149 -16.40 11.26 11.57
CA HIS A 149 -16.37 10.20 10.55
C HIS A 149 -15.18 10.37 9.60
N LEU A 150 -14.84 11.60 9.22
CA LEU A 150 -13.64 11.87 8.41
C LEU A 150 -12.34 11.59 9.16
N ASP A 151 -12.25 11.90 10.45
CA ASP A 151 -11.10 11.55 11.28
C ASP A 151 -10.89 10.02 11.32
N ARG A 152 -11.97 9.25 11.49
CA ARG A 152 -11.92 7.78 11.44
C ARG A 152 -11.52 7.27 10.06
N ALA A 153 -12.07 7.87 9.01
CA ALA A 153 -11.72 7.56 7.63
C ALA A 153 -10.21 7.81 7.37
N ALA A 154 -9.66 8.91 7.89
CA ALA A 154 -8.26 9.28 7.78
C ALA A 154 -7.32 8.31 8.53
N GLU A 155 -7.73 7.77 9.68
CA GLU A 155 -6.97 6.70 10.33
C GLU A 155 -7.06 5.39 9.54
N ARG A 156 -8.27 4.97 9.15
CA ARG A 156 -8.45 3.71 8.40
C ARG A 156 -7.73 3.69 7.06
N ILE A 157 -7.65 4.81 6.34
CA ILE A 157 -6.96 4.84 5.03
C ILE A 157 -5.45 4.59 5.19
N LYS A 158 -4.84 4.98 6.32
CA LYS A 158 -3.43 4.64 6.64
C LYS A 158 -3.25 3.14 6.83
N HIS A 159 -4.22 2.48 7.49
CA HIS A 159 -4.22 1.03 7.67
C HIS A 159 -4.38 0.30 6.33
N ALA A 160 -5.28 0.76 5.46
CA ALA A 160 -5.43 0.23 4.10
C ALA A 160 -4.11 0.33 3.31
N TYR A 161 -3.41 1.46 3.42
CA TYR A 161 -2.11 1.65 2.79
C TYR A 161 -1.05 0.68 3.35
N ALA A 162 -1.00 0.48 4.67
CA ALA A 162 -0.08 -0.48 5.29
C ALA A 162 -0.32 -1.92 4.79
N TRP A 163 -1.59 -2.33 4.65
CA TRP A 163 -1.92 -3.65 4.09
C TRP A 163 -1.51 -3.79 2.63
N LEU A 164 -1.76 -2.75 1.82
CA LEU A 164 -1.33 -2.75 0.42
C LEU A 164 0.20 -2.77 0.30
N GLN A 165 0.90 -2.04 1.17
CA GLN A 165 2.36 -2.06 1.23
C GLN A 165 2.88 -3.46 1.58
N ALA A 166 2.27 -4.15 2.55
CA ALA A 166 2.60 -5.53 2.90
C ALA A 166 2.27 -6.56 1.79
N ALA A 167 1.38 -6.20 0.86
CA ALA A 167 1.05 -6.97 -0.34
C ALA A 167 1.89 -6.57 -1.58
N SER A 168 2.93 -5.76 -1.41
CA SER A 168 3.76 -5.33 -2.53
C SER A 168 4.73 -6.43 -2.97
N GLU A 169 4.89 -6.59 -4.27
CA GLU A 169 5.82 -7.52 -4.91
C GLU A 169 6.57 -6.77 -6.03
N PRO A 170 7.75 -6.18 -5.73
CA PRO A 170 8.49 -5.37 -6.69
C PRO A 170 8.87 -6.11 -7.97
N ARG A 171 9.12 -7.43 -7.90
CA ARG A 171 9.48 -8.23 -9.09
C ARG A 171 8.31 -8.35 -10.07
N ALA A 172 7.09 -8.16 -9.57
CA ALA A 172 5.86 -8.12 -10.35
C ALA A 172 5.45 -6.71 -10.77
N GLY A 173 6.26 -5.68 -10.44
CA GLY A 173 5.91 -4.29 -10.64
C GLY A 173 4.80 -3.79 -9.70
N MET A 174 4.57 -4.48 -8.58
CA MET A 174 3.66 -4.07 -7.51
C MET A 174 4.47 -3.33 -6.46
N THR A 175 4.70 -2.04 -6.70
CA THR A 175 5.46 -1.19 -5.78
C THR A 175 4.55 -0.12 -5.19
N PRO A 176 4.66 0.16 -3.88
CA PRO A 176 3.96 1.29 -3.29
C PRO A 176 4.49 2.60 -3.88
N ILE A 177 3.67 3.64 -3.86
CA ILE A 177 4.10 4.97 -4.28
C ILE A 177 4.94 5.56 -3.16
N ASP A 178 6.23 5.82 -3.42
CA ASP A 178 7.02 6.68 -2.55
C ASP A 178 6.63 8.15 -2.80
N PHE A 179 5.89 8.72 -1.86
CA PHE A 179 5.44 10.11 -1.93
C PHE A 179 6.57 11.14 -1.88
N ASN A 180 7.78 10.77 -1.44
CA ASN A 180 8.95 11.65 -1.54
C ASN A 180 9.30 11.99 -3.00
N HIS A 181 8.90 11.11 -3.95
CA HIS A 181 9.22 11.24 -5.36
C HIS A 181 7.97 11.44 -6.26
N ALA A 182 6.76 11.40 -5.69
CA ALA A 182 5.50 11.44 -6.45
C ALA A 182 5.08 12.85 -6.90
N CYS A 183 5.54 13.91 -6.22
CA CYS A 183 5.18 15.27 -6.60
C CYS A 183 6.16 15.81 -7.66
N CYS A 184 5.68 15.94 -8.90
CA CYS A 184 6.45 16.44 -10.05
C CYS A 184 7.08 17.82 -9.82
N SER A 185 6.57 18.62 -8.88
CA SER A 185 7.12 19.94 -8.53
C SER A 185 8.43 19.87 -7.73
N CYS A 186 8.64 18.82 -6.94
CA CYS A 186 9.85 18.68 -6.10
C CYS A 186 11.00 17.98 -6.82
N ALA A 187 10.69 17.02 -7.71
CA ALA A 187 11.68 16.27 -8.48
C ALA A 187 12.49 17.14 -9.46
N GLN A 188 11.89 18.20 -10.01
CA GLN A 188 12.58 19.11 -10.94
C GLN A 188 13.64 19.99 -10.25
N ARG A 189 13.37 20.41 -9.00
CA ARG A 189 14.31 21.22 -8.21
C ARG A 189 15.55 20.42 -7.82
N TRP A 190 15.37 19.14 -7.49
CA TRP A 190 16.46 18.22 -7.14
C TRP A 190 17.39 17.92 -8.34
N ARG A 191 16.83 17.70 -9.54
CA ARG A 191 17.62 17.54 -10.78
C ARG A 191 18.42 18.80 -11.16
N LYS A 192 17.89 19.99 -10.86
CA LYS A 192 18.55 21.28 -11.17
C LYS A 192 19.61 21.68 -10.14
N GLN A 193 19.47 21.23 -8.88
CA GLN A 193 20.39 21.56 -7.79
C GLN A 193 21.50 20.53 -7.59
N GLY A 194 21.56 19.49 -8.44
CA GLY A 194 22.58 18.45 -8.36
C GLY A 194 22.61 17.83 -6.98
N GLY A 195 21.51 17.17 -6.58
CA GLY A 195 21.42 16.44 -5.33
C GLY A 195 22.68 15.60 -5.14
N ASN A 196 23.51 16.01 -4.19
CA ASN A 196 24.73 15.32 -3.83
C ASN A 196 24.29 14.03 -3.15
N ASP A 197 24.25 12.94 -3.91
CA ASP A 197 24.28 11.60 -3.35
C ASP A 197 25.57 11.55 -2.54
N GLY A 198 25.45 11.75 -1.22
CA GLY A 198 26.58 11.62 -0.31
C GLY A 198 27.33 10.34 -0.65
N SER A 199 28.65 10.44 -0.73
CA SER A 199 29.56 9.42 -1.24
C SER A 199 29.27 8.04 -0.66
N ILE A 200 28.55 7.20 -1.41
CA ILE A 200 28.38 5.77 -1.12
C ILE A 200 29.19 4.89 -2.07
N PHE A 201 29.86 5.48 -3.08
CA PHE A 201 30.87 4.80 -3.89
C PHE A 201 32.08 5.72 -4.12
N ASP A 202 32.93 5.81 -3.10
CA ASP A 202 34.36 6.09 -3.31
C ASP A 202 35.07 4.73 -3.41
N LEU A 203 35.40 4.31 -4.62
CA LEU A 203 36.33 3.22 -4.88
C LEU A 203 37.48 3.84 -5.68
N GLY A 204 38.50 4.26 -4.93
CA GLY A 204 39.66 4.98 -5.43
C GLY A 204 40.35 4.30 -6.61
N ALA A 205 41.03 5.14 -7.39
CA ALA A 205 42.14 4.71 -8.23
C ALA A 205 43.37 4.40 -7.38
#